data_AF-A0A3D0UTM5-F1
#
_entry.id   AF-A0A3D0UTM5-F1
#
_cell.length_a   1.000
_cell.length_b   1.000
_cell.length_c   1.000
_cell.angle_alpha   90.00
_cell.angle_beta   90.00
_cell.angle_gamma   90.00
#
_symmetry.space_group_name_H-M   'P 1'
#
loop_
_entity.id
_entity.type
_entity.pdbx_description
1 polymer ?
#
loop_
_entity_poly.entity_id
_entity_poly.type
_entity_poly.pdbx_seq_one_letter_code
_entity_poly.pdbx_strand_id
1 'polypeptide(L)' 'MFPVLKSNAYGHGIKEMTKILSRFDTPYLVVDSFPEYQIVKKYSDKNILIIGETLPDNYSKFDLKRTTFAVYNIDTIKAL' A
#
# COMPACT_ATOMS: atom_id res chain seq x y z
N MET A 1 -12.09 3.86 -8.97
CA MET A 1 -12.32 3.77 -7.51
C MET A 1 -11.01 3.37 -6.82
N PHE A 2 -10.73 3.89 -5.62
CA PHE A 2 -9.52 3.58 -4.84
C PHE A 2 -9.92 2.91 -3.51
N PRO A 3 -10.01 1.57 -3.45
CA PRO A 3 -10.38 0.87 -2.22
C PRO A 3 -9.30 1.05 -1.15
N VAL A 4 -9.71 1.53 0.01
CA VAL A 4 -8.82 1.71 1.16
C VAL A 4 -8.93 0.50 2.09
N LEU A 5 -7.80 -0.18 2.32
CA LEU A 5 -7.71 -1.42 3.10
C LEU A 5 -7.01 -1.24 4.44
N LYS A 6 -6.87 0.01 4.90
CA LYS A 6 -6.25 0.34 6.18
C LYS A 6 -6.94 -0.34 7.37
N SER A 7 -6.21 -0.48 8.47
CA SER A 7 -6.67 -1.10 9.71
C SER A 7 -7.28 -2.49 9.47
N ASN A 8 -6.55 -3.34 8.73
CA ASN A 8 -6.99 -4.69 8.35
C ASN A 8 -8.31 -4.69 7.55
N ALA A 9 -8.41 -3.80 6.55
CA ALA A 9 -9.62 -3.54 5.77
C ALA A 9 -10.85 -3.28 6.66
N TYR A 10 -10.71 -2.37 7.63
CA TYR A 10 -11.76 -2.03 8.60
C TYR A 10 -12.34 -3.27 9.32
N GLY A 11 -11.47 -4.25 9.64
CA GLY A 11 -11.85 -5.47 10.34
C GLY A 11 -12.32 -6.63 9.45
N HIS A 12 -12.43 -6.45 8.14
CA HIS A 12 -12.89 -7.50 7.21
C HIS A 12 -11.79 -8.51 6.83
N GLY A 13 -10.53 -8.19 7.08
CA GLY A 13 -9.38 -9.00 6.67
C GLY A 13 -8.74 -8.47 5.40
N ILE A 14 -7.56 -7.85 5.54
CA ILE A 14 -6.85 -7.23 4.40
C ILE A 14 -6.49 -8.25 3.32
N LYS A 15 -6.13 -9.48 3.70
CA LYS A 15 -5.80 -10.55 2.76
C LYS A 15 -7.01 -10.98 1.93
N GLU A 16 -8.14 -11.19 2.59
CA GLU A 16 -9.40 -11.62 2.00
C GLU A 16 -9.90 -10.53 1.04
N MET A 17 -9.94 -9.28 1.51
CA MET A 17 -10.35 -8.14 0.69
C MET A 17 -9.40 -7.87 -0.48
N THR A 18 -8.09 -8.04 -0.30
CA THR A 18 -7.11 -7.92 -1.39
C THR A 18 -7.40 -8.92 -2.52
N LYS A 19 -7.71 -10.18 -2.18
CA LYS A 19 -8.01 -11.23 -3.17
C LYS A 19 -9.35 -11.01 -3.90
N ILE A 20 -10.32 -10.42 -3.22
CA ILE A 20 -11.61 -10.07 -3.82
C ILE A 20 -11.40 -8.90 -4.78
N LEU A 21 -10.80 -7.82 -4.29
CA LEU A 21 -10.63 -6.57 -5.04
C LEU A 21 -9.61 -6.67 -6.17
N SER A 22 -8.69 -7.63 -6.14
CA SER A 22 -7.76 -7.89 -7.25
C SER A 22 -8.46 -8.26 -8.56
N ARG A 23 -9.71 -8.75 -8.48
CA ARG A 23 -10.53 -9.14 -9.63
C ARG A 23 -11.30 -7.98 -10.27
N PHE A 24 -11.33 -6.82 -9.61
CA PHE A 24 -12.05 -5.65 -10.08
C PHE A 24 -11.10 -4.67 -10.77
N ASP A 25 -11.63 -3.86 -11.67
CA ASP A 25 -10.87 -2.78 -12.29
C ASP A 25 -10.69 -1.60 -11.32
N THR A 26 -9.63 -1.68 -10.53
CA THR A 26 -9.16 -0.61 -9.66
C THR A 26 -7.70 -0.29 -9.96
N PRO A 27 -7.34 1.00 -10.13
CA PRO A 27 -5.98 1.40 -10.46
C PRO A 27 -5.02 1.16 -9.28
N TYR A 28 -5.51 1.27 -8.04
CA TYR A 28 -4.72 1.09 -6.82
C TYR A 28 -5.52 0.36 -5.74
N LEU A 29 -4.80 -0.35 -4.87
CA LEU A 29 -5.25 -0.69 -3.52
C LEU A 29 -4.52 0.23 -2.53
N VAL A 30 -5.24 0.81 -1.57
CA VAL A 30 -4.69 1.85 -0.69
C VAL A 30 -4.48 1.29 0.71
N VAL A 31 -3.31 1.52 1.32
CA VAL A 31 -2.94 1.07 2.68
C VAL A 31 -2.27 2.21 3.46
N ASP A 32 -2.19 2.09 4.79
CA ASP A 32 -1.62 3.13 5.64
C ASP A 32 -0.18 2.85 6.10
N SER A 33 0.31 1.63 5.96
CA SER A 33 1.56 1.23 6.61
C SER A 33 2.33 0.15 5.84
N PHE A 34 3.63 0.05 6.13
CA PHE A 34 4.51 -0.95 5.52
C PHE A 34 4.06 -2.41 5.75
N PRO A 35 3.61 -2.82 6.96
CA PRO A 35 3.11 -4.19 7.17
C PRO A 35 1.87 -4.51 6.33
N GLU A 36 0.93 -3.58 6.19
CA GLU A 36 -0.24 -3.76 5.32
C GLU A 36 0.16 -3.87 3.85
N TYR A 37 1.08 -3.02 3.40
CA TYR A 37 1.66 -3.09 2.06
C TYR A 37 2.25 -4.48 1.78
N GLN A 38 2.99 -5.07 2.72
CA GLN A 38 3.58 -6.39 2.54
C GLN A 38 2.52 -7.47 2.29
N ILE A 39 1.36 -7.36 2.95
CA ILE A 39 0.25 -8.30 2.76
C ILE A 39 -0.37 -8.08 1.36
N VAL A 40 -0.67 -6.84 0.99
CA VAL A 40 -1.26 -6.53 -0.32
C VAL A 40 -0.33 -6.98 -1.45
N LYS A 41 0.96 -6.65 -1.37
CA LYS A 41 2.00 -7.05 -2.34
C LYS A 41 2.06 -8.56 -2.53
N LYS A 42 1.89 -9.33 -1.45
CA LYS A 42 1.93 -10.80 -1.49
C LYS A 42 0.72 -11.43 -2.18
N TYR A 43 -0.44 -10.76 -2.16
CA TYR A 43 -1.72 -11.34 -2.60
C TYR A 43 -2.36 -10.65 -3.80
N SER A 44 -1.71 -9.64 -4.38
CA SER A 44 -2.20 -8.93 -5.56
C SER A 44 -1.07 -8.38 -6.42
N ASP A 45 -1.30 -8.33 -7.73
CA ASP A 45 -0.42 -7.66 -8.69
C ASP A 45 -0.79 -6.19 -8.97
N LYS A 46 -1.80 -5.65 -8.28
CA LYS A 46 -2.18 -4.24 -8.42
C LYS A 46 -1.14 -3.28 -7.88
N ASN A 47 -1.18 -2.05 -8.37
CA ASN A 47 -0.42 -0.95 -7.80
C ASN A 47 -0.95 -0.64 -6.39
N ILE A 48 -0.06 -0.17 -5.54
CA ILE A 48 -0.35 0.10 -4.13
C ILE A 48 -0.08 1.58 -3.86
N LEU A 49 -1.09 2.27 -3.32
CA LEU A 49 -0.94 3.64 -2.83
C LEU A 49 -0.79 3.60 -1.32
N ILE A 50 0.27 4.20 -0.81
CA ILE A 50 0.52 4.29 0.62
C ILE A 50 0.26 5.73 1.06
N ILE A 51 -0.70 5.88 1.97
CA ILE A 51 -1.14 7.19 2.45
C ILE A 51 -0.56 7.57 3.83
N GLY A 52 0.00 6.60 4.54
CA GLY A 52 0.71 6.84 5.79
C GLY A 52 2.22 6.83 5.58
N GLU A 53 2.93 7.28 6.61
CA GLU A 53 4.39 7.35 6.57
C GLU A 53 5.02 6.13 7.22
N THR A 54 6.30 5.90 6.94
CA THR A 54 7.09 4.87 7.60
C THR A 54 8.49 5.37 7.90
N LEU A 55 9.28 4.57 8.61
CA LEU A 55 10.68 4.89 8.87
C LEU A 55 11.46 4.98 7.55
N PRO A 56 12.38 5.96 7.40
CA PRO A 56 13.19 6.14 6.20
C PRO A 56 13.79 4.84 5.63
N ASP A 57 14.35 3.99 6.49
CA ASP A 57 14.99 2.72 6.11
C ASP A 57 14.04 1.73 5.42
N ASN A 58 12.73 1.87 5.62
CA ASN A 58 11.75 0.99 4.98
C ASN A 58 11.48 1.37 3.53
N TYR A 59 11.74 2.61 3.10
CA TYR A 59 11.51 3.04 1.71
C TYR A 59 12.30 2.19 0.70
N SER A 60 13.52 1.80 1.06
CA SER A 60 14.36 0.87 0.29
C SER A 60 13.77 -0.53 0.07
N LYS A 61 12.79 -0.93 0.90
CA LYS A 61 12.16 -2.26 0.86
C LYS A 61 10.89 -2.31 0.02
N PHE A 62 10.41 -1.16 -0.46
CA PHE A 62 9.26 -1.12 -1.36
C PHE A 62 9.64 -1.46 -2.79
N ASP A 63 8.66 -1.96 -3.55
CA ASP A 63 8.78 -2.08 -4.99
C ASP A 63 8.33 -0.76 -5.61
N LEU A 64 9.30 0.12 -5.90
CA LEU A 64 9.05 1.46 -6.43
C LEU A 64 8.35 1.46 -7.80
N LYS A 65 8.36 0.34 -8.54
CA LYS A 65 7.64 0.23 -9.82
C LYS A 65 6.13 0.12 -9.63
N ARG A 66 5.69 -0.36 -8.46
CA ARG A 66 4.29 -0.67 -8.14
C ARG A 66 3.74 0.10 -6.95
N THR A 67 4.55 0.94 -6.33
CA THR A 67 4.19 1.67 -5.12
C THR A 67 4.18 3.16 -5.39
N THR A 68 3.09 3.81 -5.01
CA THR A 68 2.97 5.28 -5.00
C THR A 68 2.85 5.74 -3.55
N PHE A 69 3.51 6.83 -3.21
CA PHE A 69 3.58 7.36 -1.84
C PHE A 69 2.92 8.74 -1.76
N ALA A 70 2.17 8.99 -0.70
CA ALA A 70 1.84 10.35 -0.28
C ALA A 70 3.05 10.95 0.46
N VAL A 71 3.62 12.04 -0.06
CA VAL A 71 4.82 12.66 0.50
C VAL A 71 4.53 14.10 0.92
N TYR A 72 4.90 14.46 2.14
CA TYR A 72 4.65 15.78 2.71
C TYR A 72 5.87 16.42 3.40
N ASN A 73 7.02 15.75 3.41
CA ASN A 73 8.27 16.31 3.92
C ASN A 73 9.48 15.90 3.06
N ILE A 74 10.57 16.61 3.27
CA ILE A 74 11.81 16.45 2.50
C ILE A 74 12.58 15.17 2.86
N ASP A 75 12.45 14.68 4.08
CA ASP A 75 13.19 13.51 4.56
C ASP A 75 12.70 12.24 3.86
N THR A 76 11.39 12.12 3.65
CA THR A 76 10.80 11.07 2.83
C THR A 76 11.24 11.14 1.37
N ILE A 77 11.33 12.34 0.77
CA ILE A 77 11.86 12.49 -0.61
C ILE A 77 13.32 12.02 -0.69
N LYS A 78 14.15 12.34 0.30
CA LYS A 78 15.57 11.93 0.34
C LYS A 78 15.77 10.42 0.53
N ALA A 79 14.78 9.74 1.11
CA ALA A 79 14.84 8.31 1.40
C ALA A 79 14.27 7.41 0.26
N LEU A 80 13.54 8.00 -0.69
CA LEU A 80 13.00 7.35 -1.89
C LEU A 80 14.02 7.32 -3.03
#